data_AF-A0A1B6LYV8-F1
#
_entry.id   AF-A0A1B6LYV8-F1
#
_cell.length_a   1.000
_cell.length_b   1.000
_cell.length_c   1.000
_cell.angle_alpha   90.00
_cell.angle_beta   90.00
_cell.angle_gamma   90.00
#
_symmetry.space_group_name_H-M   'P 1'
#
loop_
_entity.id
_entity.type
_entity.pdbx_description
1 polymer ?
#
loop_
_entity_poly.entity_id
_entity_poly.type
_entity_poly.pdbx_seq_one_letter_code
_entity_poly.pdbx_strand_id
1 'polypeptide(L)'
;MLQFEKWTSFYFYYFCLILALTGPTFSKHNSGQITPVIFVPGDGGSQVDAKLNKSSAVHYICEKTTSDYFNIWLNLELLVPIIIDCWVDNMRLEYDNVTRTTSNTPGVELRIPGFGDPFVVEWLDPSKASSGSYFKDIGNSLVAMGYERNVSIRGAPYDFRKAPNENQEFFVKLKGLVEETYLMNNNTPAVLVAHSMGGPMSLYFLHQQTQAWKDKYIRAIVTLSGAWGGSAKAIKVYAVGDDLGVYVLRESVLRNMQITAPSLAWLLPSSLFWKPDEVLVETFERNYTWSDMKDFFSDIDYSVAWEMWKDVYNYTLNFEAPGVEVHCLHGYNVKTVEKLVYKKGAFPEGYPSFVVGDGDGTVNKRSLEGCAHWKG
;
A
#
# COMPACT_ATOMS: atom_id res chain seq x y z
N MET A 1 -11.30 -24.70 10.39
CA MET A 1 -11.74 -24.38 11.77
C MET A 1 -10.48 -24.34 12.62
N LEU A 2 -10.33 -23.32 13.48
CA LEU A 2 -9.10 -22.76 14.10
C LEU A 2 -8.54 -21.57 13.29
N GLN A 3 -8.40 -20.34 13.80
CA GLN A 3 -8.71 -19.82 15.14
C GLN A 3 -9.00 -18.31 15.02
N PHE A 4 -10.26 -17.95 15.27
CA PHE A 4 -10.70 -16.59 15.50
C PHE A 4 -10.13 -16.11 16.84
N GLU A 5 -9.02 -15.36 16.81
CA GLU A 5 -8.57 -14.51 17.93
C GLU A 5 -8.31 -13.07 17.44
N LYS A 6 -9.35 -12.42 16.91
CA LYS A 6 -9.32 -10.97 16.63
C LYS A 6 -10.41 -10.16 17.36
N TRP A 7 -11.03 -10.72 18.39
CA TRP A 7 -12.06 -10.01 19.17
C TRP A 7 -11.49 -9.00 20.18
N THR A 8 -10.21 -9.09 20.54
CA THR A 8 -9.56 -8.17 21.51
C THR A 8 -8.80 -7.00 20.87
N SER A 9 -8.37 -7.14 19.60
CA SER A 9 -7.63 -6.08 18.89
C SER A 9 -8.55 -4.94 18.39
N PHE A 10 -9.83 -5.25 18.12
CA PHE A 10 -10.84 -4.30 17.65
C PHE A 10 -11.06 -3.13 18.62
N TYR A 11 -11.20 -3.40 19.92
CA TYR A 11 -11.39 -2.36 20.93
C TYR A 11 -10.16 -1.47 21.11
N PHE A 12 -8.96 -1.98 20.85
CA PHE A 12 -7.71 -1.23 21.02
C PHE A 12 -7.48 -0.23 19.87
N TYR A 13 -7.64 -0.65 18.62
CA TYR A 13 -7.58 0.27 17.47
C TYR A 13 -8.73 1.29 17.50
N TYR A 14 -9.92 0.86 17.91
CA TYR A 14 -11.08 1.74 18.13
C TYR A 14 -10.81 2.80 19.22
N PHE A 15 -10.25 2.39 20.37
CA PHE A 15 -9.90 3.31 21.46
C PHE A 15 -8.77 4.27 21.08
N CYS A 16 -7.75 3.81 20.35
CA CYS A 16 -6.66 4.66 19.88
C CYS A 16 -7.11 5.66 18.80
N LEU A 17 -8.00 5.25 17.88
CA LEU A 17 -8.58 6.15 16.89
C LEU A 17 -9.50 7.20 17.55
N ILE A 18 -10.31 6.79 18.53
CA ILE A 18 -11.12 7.73 19.32
C ILE A 18 -10.23 8.67 20.13
N LEU A 19 -9.20 8.19 20.83
CA LEU A 19 -8.27 9.05 21.55
C LEU A 19 -7.53 10.03 20.64
N ALA A 20 -7.17 9.59 19.42
CA ALA A 20 -6.64 10.50 18.41
C ALA A 20 -7.68 11.56 18.04
N LEU A 21 -8.93 11.18 17.72
CA LEU A 21 -10.00 12.09 17.28
C LEU A 21 -10.69 12.90 18.40
N THR A 22 -10.51 12.54 19.68
CA THR A 22 -11.20 13.14 20.85
C THR A 22 -10.24 13.62 21.94
N GLY A 23 -8.93 13.52 21.73
CA GLY A 23 -7.92 14.05 22.65
C GLY A 23 -8.12 15.55 22.92
N PRO A 24 -7.63 16.09 24.04
CA PRO A 24 -7.83 17.50 24.42
C PRO A 24 -7.31 18.52 23.38
N THR A 25 -6.49 18.07 22.41
CA THR A 25 -6.04 18.85 21.23
C THR A 25 -7.07 18.94 20.09
N PHE A 26 -8.11 18.10 20.08
CA PHE A 26 -9.24 18.19 19.14
C PHE A 26 -10.30 19.22 19.56
N SER A 27 -10.23 19.76 20.78
CA SER A 27 -11.26 20.64 21.36
C SER A 27 -11.00 22.15 21.18
N LYS A 28 -10.29 22.56 20.12
CA LYS A 28 -10.15 23.99 19.78
C LYS A 28 -10.42 24.29 18.31
N HIS A 29 -11.52 23.75 17.78
CA HIS A 29 -12.34 24.48 16.83
C HIS A 29 -13.79 24.41 17.33
N ASN A 30 -14.53 25.52 17.18
CA ASN A 30 -15.84 25.78 17.76
C ASN A 30 -16.75 24.55 17.92
N SER A 31 -17.32 24.44 19.13
CA SER A 31 -18.45 23.60 19.53
C SER A 31 -19.25 22.93 18.38
N GLY A 32 -19.09 21.61 18.21
CA GLY A 32 -20.05 20.75 17.50
C GLY A 32 -19.78 20.46 16.03
N GLN A 33 -18.69 20.95 15.44
CA GLN A 33 -18.39 20.76 14.01
C GLN A 33 -17.50 19.54 13.76
N ILE A 34 -17.97 18.62 12.90
CA ILE A 34 -17.26 17.39 12.52
C ILE A 34 -16.05 17.73 11.64
N THR A 35 -14.87 17.24 12.03
CA THR A 35 -13.65 17.37 11.21
C THR A 35 -13.66 16.26 10.15
N PRO A 36 -13.71 16.58 8.84
CA PRO A 36 -13.85 15.57 7.80
C PRO A 36 -12.60 14.71 7.64
N VAL A 37 -12.78 13.48 7.17
CA VAL A 37 -11.75 12.46 7.03
C VAL A 37 -11.61 12.03 5.56
N ILE A 38 -10.37 11.91 5.10
CA ILE A 38 -10.05 11.35 3.77
C ILE A 38 -9.18 10.11 3.97
N PHE A 39 -9.66 8.96 3.51
CA PHE A 39 -8.91 7.71 3.55
C PHE A 39 -7.91 7.63 2.40
N VAL A 40 -6.64 7.41 2.74
CA VAL A 40 -5.56 7.14 1.78
C VAL A 40 -5.11 5.68 1.95
N PRO A 41 -5.45 4.78 1.01
CA PRO A 41 -5.19 3.36 1.14
C PRO A 41 -3.71 3.01 0.96
N GLY A 42 -3.37 1.78 1.34
CA GLY A 42 -2.05 1.19 1.12
C GLY A 42 -2.01 0.33 -0.13
N ASP A 43 -0.98 -0.51 -0.22
CA ASP A 43 -0.84 -1.47 -1.31
C ASP A 43 -2.03 -2.47 -1.33
N GLY A 44 -2.59 -2.71 -2.51
CA GLY A 44 -3.84 -3.48 -2.68
C GLY A 44 -5.11 -2.82 -2.12
N GLY A 45 -5.03 -1.62 -1.53
CA GLY A 45 -6.10 -1.04 -0.71
C GLY A 45 -7.19 -0.25 -1.45
N SER A 46 -7.28 -0.36 -2.78
CA SER A 46 -8.31 0.29 -3.59
C SER A 46 -8.92 -0.70 -4.58
N GLN A 47 -10.18 -0.52 -4.96
CA GLN A 47 -10.72 -1.24 -6.13
C GLN A 47 -9.98 -0.90 -7.42
N VAL A 48 -9.96 -1.84 -8.35
CA VAL A 48 -9.48 -1.66 -9.74
C VAL A 48 -10.49 -2.30 -10.68
N ASP A 49 -10.83 -1.58 -11.75
CA ASP A 49 -11.64 -2.12 -12.85
C ASP A 49 -10.76 -2.36 -14.08
N ALA A 50 -11.11 -3.37 -14.86
CA ALA A 50 -10.45 -3.71 -16.12
C ALA A 50 -11.44 -3.78 -17.29
N LYS A 51 -10.95 -3.45 -18.48
CA LYS A 51 -11.61 -3.72 -19.76
C LYS A 51 -10.61 -4.40 -20.69
N LEU A 52 -11.04 -5.49 -21.35
CA LEU A 52 -10.15 -6.33 -22.16
C LEU A 52 -10.44 -6.20 -23.64
N ASN A 53 -9.37 -6.18 -24.43
CA ASN A 53 -9.32 -6.31 -25.87
C ASN A 53 -7.96 -6.90 -26.32
N LYS A 54 -7.66 -8.10 -25.83
CA LYS A 54 -6.38 -8.80 -26.03
C LYS A 54 -6.39 -9.62 -27.32
N SER A 55 -5.25 -9.68 -28.00
CA SER A 55 -5.06 -10.54 -29.19
C SER A 55 -4.84 -12.02 -28.82
N SER A 56 -4.17 -12.26 -27.69
CA SER A 56 -3.85 -13.58 -27.16
C SER A 56 -4.24 -13.68 -25.68
N ALA A 57 -4.25 -14.92 -25.17
CA ALA A 57 -4.45 -15.18 -23.75
C ALA A 57 -3.56 -16.36 -23.34
N VAL A 58 -3.16 -16.38 -22.07
CA VAL A 58 -2.26 -17.41 -21.52
C VAL A 58 -2.89 -18.81 -21.50
N HIS A 59 -4.22 -18.89 -21.35
CA HIS A 59 -5.00 -20.12 -21.41
C HIS A 59 -6.30 -19.93 -22.17
N TYR A 60 -6.89 -21.02 -22.67
CA TYR A 60 -8.15 -20.99 -23.43
C TYR A 60 -9.37 -20.52 -22.61
N ILE A 61 -9.28 -20.61 -21.28
CA ILE A 61 -10.30 -20.16 -20.33
C ILE A 61 -10.26 -18.64 -20.07
N CYS A 62 -9.17 -17.97 -20.44
CA CYS A 62 -8.99 -16.56 -20.15
C CYS A 62 -9.74 -15.72 -21.19
N GLU A 63 -10.62 -14.84 -20.71
CA GLU A 63 -11.34 -13.92 -21.59
C GLU A 63 -10.37 -12.95 -22.28
N LYS A 64 -10.57 -12.76 -23.58
CA LYS A 64 -9.80 -11.82 -24.39
C LYS A 64 -10.46 -10.46 -24.50
N THR A 65 -11.79 -10.42 -24.49
CA THR A 65 -12.57 -9.21 -24.75
C THR A 65 -13.71 -9.09 -23.75
N THR A 66 -13.93 -7.90 -23.21
CA THR A 66 -15.13 -7.59 -22.41
C THR A 66 -15.91 -6.44 -23.05
N SER A 67 -17.23 -6.44 -22.91
CA SER A 67 -18.08 -5.36 -23.45
C SER A 67 -17.91 -4.05 -22.68
N ASP A 68 -17.73 -4.14 -21.37
CA ASP A 68 -17.54 -3.01 -20.47
C ASP A 68 -16.47 -3.35 -19.41
N TYR A 69 -16.20 -2.39 -18.55
CA TYR A 69 -15.38 -2.54 -17.36
C TYR A 69 -16.01 -3.52 -16.37
N PHE A 70 -15.18 -4.38 -15.79
CA PHE A 70 -15.52 -5.26 -14.66
C PHE A 70 -14.52 -5.06 -13.52
N ASN A 71 -14.92 -5.38 -12.29
CA ASN A 71 -14.02 -5.32 -11.15
C ASN A 71 -12.99 -6.45 -11.25
N ILE A 72 -11.72 -6.08 -11.43
CA ILE A 72 -10.59 -7.03 -11.47
C ILE A 72 -9.93 -7.17 -10.10
N TRP A 73 -10.08 -6.16 -9.24
CA TRP A 73 -9.57 -6.19 -7.87
C TRP A 73 -10.50 -5.44 -6.90
N LEU A 74 -10.91 -6.02 -5.78
CA LEU A 74 -10.77 -7.43 -5.40
C LEU A 74 -11.96 -8.24 -5.91
N ASN A 75 -11.67 -9.26 -6.73
CA ASN A 75 -12.67 -10.24 -7.14
C ASN A 75 -12.13 -11.65 -6.86
N LEU A 76 -12.68 -12.31 -5.83
CA LEU A 76 -12.20 -13.62 -5.40
C LEU A 76 -12.40 -14.73 -6.43
N GLU A 77 -13.39 -14.60 -7.32
CA GLU A 77 -13.64 -15.56 -8.40
C GLU A 77 -12.47 -15.60 -9.38
N LEU A 78 -11.73 -14.49 -9.52
CA LEU A 78 -10.55 -14.38 -10.38
C LEU A 78 -9.29 -14.97 -9.74
N LEU A 79 -9.30 -15.27 -8.44
CA LEU A 79 -8.13 -15.73 -7.69
C LEU A 79 -8.15 -17.25 -7.42
N VAL A 80 -9.18 -17.98 -7.88
CA VAL A 80 -9.24 -19.43 -7.74
C VAL A 80 -8.18 -20.13 -8.62
N PRO A 81 -7.75 -21.35 -8.28
CA PRO A 81 -6.81 -22.11 -9.11
C PRO A 81 -7.25 -22.15 -10.57
N ILE A 82 -6.28 -22.12 -11.49
CA ILE A 82 -6.46 -22.09 -12.94
C ILE A 82 -6.91 -20.71 -13.48
N ILE A 83 -7.83 -20.00 -12.82
CA ILE A 83 -8.27 -18.65 -13.23
C ILE A 83 -7.24 -17.58 -12.87
N ILE A 84 -6.51 -17.76 -11.77
CA ILE A 84 -5.50 -16.81 -11.29
C ILE A 84 -4.45 -16.44 -12.34
N ASP A 85 -4.11 -17.34 -13.27
CA ASP A 85 -3.17 -17.05 -14.35
C ASP A 85 -3.72 -15.98 -15.32
N CYS A 86 -5.03 -15.98 -15.56
CA CYS A 86 -5.72 -14.94 -16.33
C CYS A 86 -5.67 -13.60 -15.61
N TRP A 87 -5.88 -13.61 -14.28
CA TRP A 87 -5.80 -12.41 -13.46
C TRP A 87 -4.38 -11.85 -13.44
N VAL A 88 -3.36 -12.69 -13.26
CA VAL A 88 -1.94 -12.30 -13.31
C VAL A 88 -1.61 -11.64 -14.65
N ASP A 89 -1.99 -12.26 -15.76
CA ASP A 89 -1.74 -11.73 -17.11
C ASP A 89 -2.45 -10.39 -17.38
N ASN A 90 -3.56 -10.12 -16.69
CA ASN A 90 -4.30 -8.86 -16.84
C ASN A 90 -3.81 -7.77 -15.87
N MET A 91 -3.36 -8.13 -14.66
CA MET A 91 -2.95 -7.18 -13.63
C MET A 91 -1.46 -6.82 -13.67
N ARG A 92 -0.62 -7.66 -14.27
CA ARG A 92 0.82 -7.38 -14.39
C ARG A 92 1.08 -6.12 -15.21
N LEU A 93 2.20 -5.49 -14.89
CA LEU A 93 2.74 -4.35 -15.62
C LEU A 93 3.90 -4.78 -16.52
N GLU A 94 4.05 -4.11 -17.65
CA GLU A 94 5.21 -4.24 -18.54
C GLU A 94 6.12 -3.03 -18.33
N TYR A 95 7.38 -3.27 -17.98
CA TYR A 95 8.37 -2.21 -17.78
C TYR A 95 9.15 -1.95 -19.07
N ASP A 96 9.22 -0.69 -19.49
CA ASP A 96 9.99 -0.26 -20.66
C ASP A 96 11.28 0.43 -20.21
N ASN A 97 12.42 -0.18 -20.56
CA ASN A 97 13.75 0.33 -20.25
C ASN A 97 14.09 1.67 -20.93
N VAL A 98 13.43 1.99 -22.06
CA VAL A 98 13.64 3.23 -22.82
C VAL A 98 12.86 4.37 -22.18
N THR A 99 11.56 4.16 -21.90
CA THR A 99 10.73 5.21 -21.29
C THR A 99 10.90 5.32 -19.78
N ARG A 100 11.48 4.29 -19.13
CA ARG A 100 11.65 4.21 -17.66
C ARG A 100 10.31 4.25 -16.92
N THR A 101 9.29 3.67 -17.52
CA THR A 101 7.91 3.64 -16.99
C THR A 101 7.28 2.28 -17.23
N THR A 102 6.13 2.06 -16.60
CA THR A 102 5.35 0.83 -16.80
C THR A 102 4.07 1.08 -17.60
N SER A 103 3.64 0.10 -18.37
CA SER A 103 2.34 0.08 -19.05
C SER A 103 1.53 -1.14 -18.64
N ASN A 104 0.21 -1.09 -18.86
CA ASN A 104 -0.61 -2.30 -18.73
C ASN A 104 -0.26 -3.29 -19.86
N THR A 105 -0.54 -4.57 -19.61
CA THR A 105 -0.44 -5.61 -20.65
C THR A 105 -1.23 -5.20 -21.91
N PRO A 106 -0.70 -5.43 -23.13
CA PRO A 106 -1.38 -5.06 -24.37
C PRO A 106 -2.83 -5.57 -24.45
N GLY A 107 -3.74 -4.65 -24.76
CA GLY A 107 -5.17 -4.92 -24.79
C GLY A 107 -5.86 -4.93 -23.42
N VAL A 108 -5.18 -4.50 -22.35
CA VAL A 108 -5.79 -4.33 -21.02
C VAL A 108 -5.84 -2.85 -20.66
N GLU A 109 -7.05 -2.33 -20.47
CA GLU A 109 -7.29 -1.00 -19.94
C GLU A 109 -7.71 -1.12 -18.47
N LEU A 110 -7.02 -0.41 -17.58
CA LEU A 110 -7.33 -0.39 -16.16
C LEU A 110 -7.72 1.02 -15.74
N ARG A 111 -8.69 1.11 -14.84
CA ARG A 111 -9.07 2.36 -14.19
C ARG A 111 -9.22 2.16 -12.69
N ILE A 112 -9.04 3.25 -11.96
CA ILE A 112 -9.26 3.31 -10.52
C ILE A 112 -10.62 4.00 -10.29
N PRO A 113 -11.69 3.24 -9.97
CA PRO A 113 -13.02 3.80 -9.84
C PRO A 113 -13.18 4.59 -8.53
N GLY A 114 -14.25 5.39 -8.46
CA GLY A 114 -14.74 5.94 -7.19
C GLY A 114 -13.82 6.94 -6.49
N PHE A 115 -13.04 7.73 -7.24
CA PHE A 115 -12.23 8.78 -6.60
C PHE A 115 -13.14 9.79 -5.86
N GLY A 116 -12.92 9.95 -4.55
CA GLY A 116 -13.78 10.71 -3.64
C GLY A 116 -14.79 9.87 -2.87
N ASP A 117 -15.20 8.72 -3.40
CA ASP A 117 -16.13 7.80 -2.74
C ASP A 117 -15.39 6.91 -1.73
N PRO A 118 -15.74 6.91 -0.43
CA PRO A 118 -15.07 6.04 0.53
C PRO A 118 -15.39 4.57 0.30
N PHE A 119 -16.47 4.20 -0.42
CA PHE A 119 -16.86 2.81 -0.63
C PHE A 119 -15.74 1.95 -1.24
N VAL A 120 -15.02 2.48 -2.24
CA VAL A 120 -14.01 1.73 -3.00
C VAL A 120 -12.69 1.49 -2.23
N VAL A 121 -12.56 2.08 -1.04
CA VAL A 121 -11.47 1.82 -0.09
C VAL A 121 -11.98 1.24 1.22
N GLU A 122 -13.28 1.35 1.53
CA GLU A 122 -13.91 0.60 2.61
C GLU A 122 -14.04 -0.88 2.28
N TRP A 123 -14.45 -1.17 1.03
CA TRP A 123 -14.67 -2.50 0.49
C TRP A 123 -13.89 -2.67 -0.81
N LEU A 124 -12.87 -3.53 -0.78
CA LEU A 124 -12.11 -3.91 -1.97
C LEU A 124 -12.94 -4.83 -2.88
N ASP A 125 -13.81 -5.66 -2.28
CA ASP A 125 -14.77 -6.47 -3.02
C ASP A 125 -16.13 -5.75 -3.08
N PRO A 126 -16.61 -5.36 -4.27
CA PRO A 126 -17.88 -4.65 -4.42
C PRO A 126 -19.10 -5.41 -3.87
N SER A 127 -19.02 -6.75 -3.77
CA SER A 127 -20.08 -7.59 -3.18
C SER A 127 -20.16 -7.47 -1.65
N LYS A 128 -19.20 -6.77 -1.03
CA LYS A 128 -19.02 -6.66 0.43
C LYS A 128 -18.71 -8.00 1.11
N ALA A 129 -18.07 -8.92 0.37
CA ALA A 129 -17.50 -10.11 0.96
C ALA A 129 -16.51 -9.73 2.09
N SER A 130 -16.56 -10.46 3.20
CA SER A 130 -15.74 -10.14 4.39
C SER A 130 -14.23 -10.12 4.12
N SER A 131 -13.77 -10.91 3.16
CA SER A 131 -12.39 -10.93 2.63
C SER A 131 -11.96 -9.62 1.99
N GLY A 132 -12.89 -8.86 1.40
CA GLY A 132 -12.64 -7.53 0.82
C GLY A 132 -12.84 -6.39 1.80
N SER A 133 -13.01 -6.67 3.09
CA SER A 133 -13.13 -5.65 4.13
C SER A 133 -11.80 -4.94 4.36
N TYR A 134 -11.77 -3.61 4.22
CA TYR A 134 -10.57 -2.82 4.48
C TYR A 134 -10.84 -1.62 5.41
N PHE A 135 -11.19 -0.42 4.91
CA PHE A 135 -11.55 0.70 5.79
C PHE A 135 -12.97 0.64 6.37
N LYS A 136 -13.80 -0.36 6.01
CA LYS A 136 -15.24 -0.38 6.34
C LYS A 136 -15.55 -0.23 7.82
N ASP A 137 -14.75 -0.81 8.72
CA ASP A 137 -15.00 -0.71 10.17
C ASP A 137 -14.68 0.68 10.73
N ILE A 138 -13.65 1.35 10.19
CA ILE A 138 -13.35 2.75 10.51
C ILE A 138 -14.47 3.64 9.97
N GLY A 139 -14.88 3.45 8.72
CA GLY A 139 -16.00 4.18 8.11
C GLY A 139 -17.31 4.01 8.88
N ASN A 140 -17.66 2.77 9.27
CA ASN A 140 -18.86 2.49 10.08
C ASN A 140 -18.79 3.17 11.45
N SER A 141 -17.61 3.18 12.08
CA SER A 141 -17.42 3.84 13.38
C SER A 141 -17.58 5.36 13.26
N LEU A 142 -17.03 5.97 12.22
CA LEU A 142 -17.22 7.40 11.95
C LEU A 142 -18.70 7.74 11.72
N VAL A 143 -19.41 6.93 10.92
CA VAL A 143 -20.85 7.14 10.68
C VAL A 143 -21.66 7.02 11.98
N ALA A 144 -21.32 6.09 12.86
CA ALA A 144 -21.95 5.99 14.18
C ALA A 144 -21.72 7.22 15.07
N MET A 145 -20.68 8.03 14.77
CA MET A 145 -20.40 9.31 15.43
C MET A 145 -21.00 10.53 14.71
N GLY A 146 -21.83 10.31 13.68
CA GLY A 146 -22.52 11.37 12.94
C GLY A 146 -21.82 11.85 11.67
N TYR A 147 -20.74 11.19 11.25
CA TYR A 147 -20.15 11.46 9.94
C TYR A 147 -21.04 10.93 8.80
N GLU A 148 -20.87 11.50 7.60
CA GLU A 148 -21.62 11.16 6.40
C GLU A 148 -20.64 10.81 5.27
N ARG A 149 -20.81 9.62 4.69
CA ARG A 149 -20.04 9.18 3.51
C ARG A 149 -20.30 10.10 2.33
N ASN A 150 -19.28 10.32 1.51
CA ASN A 150 -19.30 11.27 0.38
C ASN A 150 -19.41 12.75 0.80
N VAL A 151 -19.47 13.07 2.10
CA VAL A 151 -19.46 14.45 2.59
C VAL A 151 -18.30 14.66 3.57
N SER A 152 -18.37 14.07 4.76
CA SER A 152 -17.34 14.17 5.80
C SER A 152 -16.44 12.92 5.87
N ILE A 153 -16.75 11.87 5.12
CA ILE A 153 -15.85 10.73 4.86
C ILE A 153 -15.66 10.59 3.36
N ARG A 154 -14.42 10.65 2.90
CA ARG A 154 -14.06 10.54 1.48
C ARG A 154 -12.95 9.50 1.29
N GLY A 155 -12.87 8.90 0.11
CA GLY A 155 -11.82 7.94 -0.27
C GLY A 155 -10.92 8.50 -1.36
N ALA A 156 -9.61 8.28 -1.25
CA ALA A 156 -8.63 8.67 -2.26
C ALA A 156 -7.94 7.41 -2.86
N PRO A 157 -8.66 6.60 -3.66
CA PRO A 157 -8.08 5.43 -4.30
C PRO A 157 -7.05 5.83 -5.37
N TYR A 158 -6.08 4.95 -5.61
CA TYR A 158 -5.07 5.12 -6.66
C TYR A 158 -4.58 3.75 -7.17
N ASP A 159 -3.80 3.76 -8.25
CA ASP A 159 -3.20 2.55 -8.77
C ASP A 159 -2.04 2.14 -7.86
N PHE A 160 -2.33 1.23 -6.94
CA PHE A 160 -1.38 0.77 -5.94
C PHE A 160 -0.21 -0.04 -6.52
N ARG A 161 -0.28 -0.46 -7.79
CA ARG A 161 0.84 -1.11 -8.47
C ARG A 161 1.96 -0.12 -8.78
N LYS A 162 1.61 1.17 -8.91
CA LYS A 162 2.50 2.26 -9.32
C LYS A 162 3.10 2.96 -8.10
N ALA A 163 4.33 3.46 -8.25
CA ALA A 163 5.01 4.29 -7.26
C ALA A 163 4.73 5.80 -7.53
N PRO A 164 5.22 6.74 -6.68
CA PRO A 164 4.91 8.16 -6.84
C PRO A 164 5.28 8.75 -8.21
N ASN A 165 6.37 8.31 -8.84
CA ASN A 165 6.80 8.75 -10.18
C ASN A 165 5.71 8.57 -11.25
N GLU A 166 4.87 7.54 -11.12
CA GLU A 166 3.80 7.21 -12.07
C GLU A 166 2.39 7.51 -11.51
N ASN A 167 2.30 8.15 -10.33
CA ASN A 167 1.06 8.54 -9.66
C ASN A 167 0.88 10.07 -9.55
N GLN A 168 1.49 10.86 -10.44
CA GLN A 168 1.40 12.33 -10.36
C GLN A 168 -0.03 12.87 -10.44
N GLU A 169 -0.88 12.24 -11.27
CA GLU A 169 -2.30 12.61 -11.37
C GLU A 169 -3.06 12.39 -10.05
N PHE A 170 -2.70 11.33 -9.30
CA PHE A 170 -3.29 11.08 -7.98
C PHE A 170 -3.01 12.24 -7.01
N PHE A 171 -1.80 12.79 -6.97
CA PHE A 171 -1.48 13.91 -6.07
C PHE A 171 -2.24 15.19 -6.43
N VAL A 172 -2.43 15.46 -7.73
CA VAL A 172 -3.27 16.57 -8.20
C VAL A 172 -4.73 16.37 -7.78
N LYS A 173 -5.27 15.17 -8.00
CA LYS A 173 -6.64 14.83 -7.61
C LYS A 173 -6.84 14.86 -6.09
N LEU A 174 -5.86 14.40 -5.30
CA LEU A 174 -5.90 14.42 -3.84
C LEU A 174 -5.95 15.85 -3.30
N LYS A 175 -5.19 16.78 -3.89
CA LYS A 175 -5.30 18.20 -3.56
C LYS A 175 -6.72 18.73 -3.77
N GLY A 176 -7.30 18.45 -4.95
CA GLY A 176 -8.67 18.84 -5.27
C GLY A 176 -9.69 18.24 -4.32
N LEU A 177 -9.54 16.96 -3.96
CA LEU A 177 -10.41 16.28 -3.00
C LEU A 177 -10.34 16.92 -1.62
N VAL A 178 -9.15 17.29 -1.14
CA VAL A 178 -9.00 17.99 0.14
C VAL A 178 -9.72 19.34 0.12
N GLU A 179 -9.53 20.12 -0.93
CA GLU A 179 -10.16 21.44 -1.09
C GLU A 179 -11.69 21.33 -1.20
N GLU A 180 -12.21 20.37 -1.97
CA GLU A 180 -13.64 20.07 -2.08
C GLU A 180 -14.22 19.65 -0.73
N THR A 181 -13.54 18.72 -0.03
CA THR A 181 -13.96 18.22 1.29
C THR A 181 -14.00 19.35 2.31
N TYR A 182 -13.02 20.26 2.29
CA TYR A 182 -13.01 21.45 3.13
C TYR A 182 -14.26 22.32 2.92
N LEU A 183 -14.61 22.62 1.65
CA LEU A 183 -15.77 23.44 1.31
C LEU A 183 -17.09 22.77 1.70
N MET A 184 -17.22 21.46 1.45
CA MET A 184 -18.42 20.68 1.80
C MET A 184 -18.68 20.60 3.30
N ASN A 185 -17.63 20.77 4.12
CA ASN A 185 -17.70 20.68 5.58
C ASN A 185 -17.59 22.05 6.25
N ASN A 186 -18.23 23.07 5.66
CA ASN A 186 -18.24 24.46 6.15
C ASN A 186 -16.84 25.00 6.45
N ASN A 187 -15.92 24.84 5.51
CA ASN A 187 -14.54 25.32 5.60
C ASN A 187 -13.75 24.70 6.77
N THR A 188 -13.93 23.40 7.01
CA THR A 188 -13.20 22.66 8.06
C THR A 188 -12.00 21.93 7.46
N PRO A 189 -10.78 22.12 7.99
CA PRO A 189 -9.60 21.37 7.56
C PRO A 189 -9.80 19.86 7.73
N ALA A 190 -9.32 19.06 6.78
CA ALA A 190 -9.51 17.61 6.77
C ALA A 190 -8.39 16.87 7.53
N VAL A 191 -8.73 15.70 8.07
CA VAL A 191 -7.75 14.72 8.56
C VAL A 191 -7.49 13.70 7.46
N LEU A 192 -6.22 13.50 7.10
CA LEU A 192 -5.82 12.39 6.25
C LEU A 192 -5.63 11.15 7.13
N VAL A 193 -6.37 10.07 6.85
CA VAL A 193 -6.18 8.78 7.51
C VAL A 193 -5.54 7.83 6.50
N ALA A 194 -4.25 7.57 6.69
CA ALA A 194 -3.43 6.83 5.75
C ALA A 194 -2.99 5.48 6.32
N HIS A 195 -3.05 4.40 5.53
CA HIS A 195 -2.60 3.08 5.98
C HIS A 195 -1.46 2.54 5.13
N SER A 196 -0.46 1.90 5.77
CA SER A 196 0.66 1.23 5.10
C SER A 196 1.36 2.14 4.08
N MET A 197 1.43 1.75 2.80
CA MET A 197 1.97 2.56 1.70
C MET A 197 1.26 3.92 1.52
N GLY A 198 0.00 4.05 1.94
CA GLY A 198 -0.70 5.33 1.96
C GLY A 198 -0.01 6.37 2.83
N GLY A 199 0.73 5.94 3.86
CA GLY A 199 1.54 6.82 4.72
C GLY A 199 2.61 7.59 3.94
N PRO A 200 3.61 6.93 3.35
CA PRO A 200 4.62 7.61 2.53
C PRO A 200 4.03 8.31 1.29
N MET A 201 2.93 7.82 0.69
CA MET A 201 2.21 8.54 -0.37
C MET A 201 1.68 9.89 0.13
N SER A 202 1.07 9.90 1.32
CA SER A 202 0.56 11.13 1.94
C SER A 202 1.68 12.08 2.36
N LEU A 203 2.82 11.55 2.83
CA LEU A 203 4.00 12.35 3.15
C LEU A 203 4.54 13.07 1.91
N TYR A 204 4.74 12.31 0.82
CA TYR A 204 5.18 12.88 -0.45
C TYR A 204 4.21 13.97 -0.95
N PHE A 205 2.89 13.71 -0.89
CA PHE A 205 1.87 14.69 -1.22
C PHE A 205 2.01 15.99 -0.40
N LEU A 206 2.18 15.87 0.92
CA LEU A 206 2.30 17.02 1.83
C LEU A 206 3.59 17.82 1.59
N HIS A 207 4.70 17.16 1.22
CA HIS A 207 5.93 17.85 0.82
C HIS A 207 5.77 18.68 -0.47
N GLN A 208 4.82 18.33 -1.33
CA GLN A 208 4.52 19.12 -2.53
C GLN A 208 3.65 20.35 -2.26
N GLN A 209 3.08 20.49 -1.05
CA GLN A 209 2.21 21.62 -0.71
C GLN A 209 2.96 22.69 0.09
N THR A 210 2.57 23.96 -0.12
CA THR A 210 3.08 25.06 0.70
C THR A 210 2.58 24.94 2.13
N GLN A 211 3.35 25.46 3.10
CA GLN A 211 2.92 25.47 4.49
C GLN A 211 1.58 26.18 4.69
N ALA A 212 1.38 27.33 4.03
CA ALA A 212 0.12 28.06 4.06
C ALA A 212 -1.08 27.25 3.53
N TRP A 213 -0.88 26.37 2.54
CA TRP A 213 -1.93 25.47 2.08
C TRP A 213 -2.22 24.40 3.13
N LYS A 214 -1.19 23.79 3.72
CA LYS A 214 -1.35 22.76 4.77
C LYS A 214 -2.06 23.33 6.00
N ASP A 215 -1.66 24.51 6.47
CA ASP A 215 -2.27 25.20 7.61
C ASP A 215 -3.76 25.49 7.40
N LYS A 216 -4.16 25.74 6.14
CA LYS A 216 -5.56 26.03 5.78
C LYS A 216 -6.41 24.77 5.62
N TYR A 217 -5.86 23.72 5.02
CA TYR A 217 -6.66 22.61 4.51
C TYR A 217 -6.48 21.29 5.28
N ILE A 218 -5.39 21.13 6.03
CA ILE A 218 -5.05 19.89 6.72
C ILE A 218 -5.08 20.11 8.23
N ARG A 219 -6.00 19.43 8.92
CA ARG A 219 -6.05 19.43 10.38
C ARG A 219 -4.90 18.61 10.96
N ALA A 220 -4.73 17.39 10.46
CA ALA A 220 -3.73 16.43 10.92
C ALA A 220 -3.59 15.29 9.89
N ILE A 221 -2.54 14.49 10.03
CA ILE A 221 -2.42 13.17 9.42
C ILE A 221 -2.40 12.09 10.51
N VAL A 222 -3.27 11.10 10.38
CA VAL A 222 -3.28 9.89 11.19
C VAL A 222 -2.76 8.76 10.32
N THR A 223 -1.67 8.12 10.72
CA THR A 223 -1.10 6.99 10.01
C THR A 223 -1.30 5.69 10.77
N LEU A 224 -1.71 4.66 10.05
CA LEU A 224 -1.92 3.31 10.53
C LEU A 224 -0.87 2.41 9.86
N SER A 225 0.14 2.00 10.62
CA SER A 225 1.27 1.21 10.13
C SER A 225 1.98 1.83 8.92
N GLY A 226 2.29 3.12 8.95
CA GLY A 226 3.00 3.80 7.86
C GLY A 226 4.32 3.11 7.50
N ALA A 227 4.47 2.69 6.24
CA ALA A 227 5.67 1.97 5.76
C ALA A 227 6.82 2.93 5.41
N TRP A 228 7.25 3.75 6.38
CA TRP A 228 8.11 4.91 6.17
C TRP A 228 9.45 4.60 5.50
N GLY A 229 10.10 3.50 5.91
CA GLY A 229 11.38 3.06 5.38
C GLY A 229 11.29 1.87 4.44
N GLY A 230 10.10 1.48 3.99
CA GLY A 230 9.88 0.22 3.29
C GLY A 230 9.89 -0.99 4.23
N SER A 231 10.05 -2.19 3.68
CA SER A 231 10.03 -3.46 4.42
C SER A 231 10.95 -4.51 3.81
N ALA A 232 11.61 -5.30 4.66
CA ALA A 232 12.34 -6.50 4.23
C ALA A 232 11.42 -7.56 3.60
N LYS A 233 10.11 -7.52 3.86
CA LYS A 233 9.12 -8.37 3.19
C LYS A 233 9.10 -8.13 1.67
N ALA A 234 9.42 -6.92 1.17
CA ALA A 234 9.49 -6.68 -0.27
C ALA A 234 10.55 -7.58 -0.96
N ILE A 235 11.65 -7.89 -0.27
CA ILE A 235 12.68 -8.82 -0.76
C ILE A 235 12.13 -10.26 -0.80
N LYS A 236 11.34 -10.67 0.20
CA LYS A 236 10.60 -11.95 0.15
C LYS A 236 9.71 -12.03 -1.08
N VAL A 237 8.96 -10.97 -1.37
CA VAL A 237 8.03 -10.94 -2.52
C VAL A 237 8.80 -11.11 -3.83
N TYR A 238 9.93 -10.41 -4.01
CA TYR A 238 10.79 -10.62 -5.18
C TYR A 238 11.36 -12.02 -5.27
N ALA A 239 11.70 -12.64 -4.14
CA ALA A 239 12.28 -13.99 -4.12
C ALA A 239 11.23 -15.07 -4.43
N VAL A 240 10.11 -15.08 -3.70
CA VAL A 240 9.16 -16.21 -3.69
C VAL A 240 7.68 -15.81 -3.80
N GLY A 241 7.38 -14.51 -3.79
CA GLY A 241 6.01 -13.99 -3.76
C GLY A 241 5.40 -13.91 -2.36
N ASP A 242 4.14 -13.50 -2.29
CA ASP A 242 3.35 -13.46 -1.06
C ASP A 242 1.91 -13.89 -1.32
N ASP A 243 1.34 -14.70 -0.43
CA ASP A 243 -0.02 -15.24 -0.56
C ASP A 243 -1.11 -14.25 -0.08
N LEU A 244 -0.72 -13.04 0.34
CA LEU A 244 -1.59 -12.00 0.88
C LEU A 244 -2.38 -12.48 2.11
N GLY A 245 -1.89 -13.51 2.81
CA GLY A 245 -2.57 -14.15 3.94
C GLY A 245 -3.71 -15.09 3.54
N VAL A 246 -3.81 -15.46 2.26
CA VAL A 246 -4.82 -16.39 1.73
C VAL A 246 -4.14 -17.69 1.30
N TYR A 247 -4.15 -18.68 2.20
CA TYR A 247 -3.44 -19.97 2.04
C TYR A 247 -3.74 -20.75 0.73
N VAL A 248 -4.87 -20.47 0.08
CA VAL A 248 -5.25 -21.12 -1.19
C VAL A 248 -4.48 -20.54 -2.38
N LEU A 249 -3.93 -19.31 -2.25
CA LEU A 249 -3.16 -18.66 -3.30
C LEU A 249 -1.70 -19.13 -3.26
N ARG A 250 -1.15 -19.45 -4.43
CA ARG A 250 0.24 -19.85 -4.55
C ARG A 250 1.12 -18.61 -4.66
N GLU A 251 2.04 -18.45 -3.71
CA GLU A 251 3.00 -17.33 -3.69
C GLU A 251 3.75 -17.21 -5.02
N SER A 252 4.23 -18.33 -5.58
CA SER A 252 4.96 -18.34 -6.85
C SER A 252 4.13 -17.84 -8.05
N VAL A 253 2.81 -18.01 -8.02
CA VAL A 253 1.92 -17.52 -9.08
C VAL A 253 1.69 -16.02 -8.91
N LEU A 254 1.38 -15.58 -7.69
CA LEU A 254 1.20 -14.17 -7.38
C LEU A 254 2.47 -13.35 -7.59
N ARG A 255 3.65 -13.96 -7.34
CA ARG A 255 4.96 -13.38 -7.62
C ARG A 255 5.01 -12.81 -9.04
N ASN A 256 4.51 -13.53 -10.03
CA ASN A 256 4.55 -13.12 -11.45
C ASN A 256 3.79 -11.81 -11.73
N MET A 257 2.83 -11.43 -10.88
CA MET A 257 2.20 -10.11 -10.92
C MET A 257 2.93 -9.14 -9.98
N GLN A 258 3.13 -9.53 -8.72
CA GLN A 258 3.66 -8.67 -7.66
C GLN A 258 4.99 -8.03 -8.01
N ILE A 259 5.92 -8.80 -8.60
CA ILE A 259 7.26 -8.29 -8.91
C ILE A 259 7.27 -7.27 -10.04
N THR A 260 6.18 -7.14 -10.80
CA THR A 260 6.05 -6.16 -11.88
C THR A 260 5.65 -4.77 -11.40
N ALA A 261 5.26 -4.62 -10.13
CA ALA A 261 4.78 -3.38 -9.56
C ALA A 261 5.95 -2.45 -9.12
N PRO A 262 6.08 -1.23 -9.67
CA PRO A 262 7.04 -0.24 -9.16
C PRO A 262 6.83 0.12 -7.68
N SER A 263 5.60 -0.01 -7.16
CA SER A 263 5.32 0.20 -5.74
C SER A 263 6.09 -0.77 -4.84
N LEU A 264 6.29 -2.02 -5.27
CA LEU A 264 7.10 -3.00 -4.54
C LEU A 264 8.57 -2.59 -4.49
N ALA A 265 9.11 -2.07 -5.60
CA ALA A 265 10.46 -1.54 -5.66
C ALA A 265 10.63 -0.32 -4.73
N TRP A 266 9.61 0.54 -4.65
CA TRP A 266 9.61 1.71 -3.77
C TRP A 266 9.54 1.33 -2.29
N LEU A 267 8.89 0.20 -1.97
CA LEU A 267 8.78 -0.34 -0.61
C LEU A 267 9.94 -1.27 -0.22
N LEU A 268 10.99 -1.40 -1.03
CA LEU A 268 12.24 -2.02 -0.60
C LEU A 268 12.84 -1.24 0.60
N PRO A 269 13.67 -1.90 1.43
CA PRO A 269 14.38 -1.24 2.53
C PRO A 269 15.09 0.05 2.10
N SER A 270 14.76 1.17 2.73
CA SER A 270 15.41 2.45 2.48
C SER A 270 16.75 2.56 3.20
N SER A 271 17.72 3.22 2.56
CA SER A 271 19.03 3.53 3.13
C SER A 271 18.97 4.47 4.34
N LEU A 272 17.82 5.13 4.57
CA LEU A 272 17.58 5.92 5.78
C LEU A 272 17.37 5.03 7.04
N PHE A 273 16.96 3.77 6.85
CA PHE A 273 16.54 2.87 7.94
C PHE A 273 17.30 1.54 7.98
N TRP A 274 17.93 1.14 6.88
CA TRP A 274 18.81 -0.03 6.78
C TRP A 274 20.22 0.38 6.40
N LYS A 275 21.20 -0.18 7.10
CA LYS A 275 22.60 0.09 6.77
C LYS A 275 23.02 -0.66 5.50
N PRO A 276 23.98 -0.12 4.73
CA PRO A 276 24.46 -0.76 3.51
C PRO A 276 24.97 -2.19 3.70
N ASP A 277 25.56 -2.50 4.86
CA ASP A 277 26.18 -3.77 5.22
C ASP A 277 25.23 -4.78 5.89
N GLU A 278 23.95 -4.45 6.06
CA GLU A 278 22.97 -5.38 6.62
C GLU A 278 22.65 -6.50 5.64
N VAL A 279 22.88 -7.76 6.06
CA VAL A 279 22.56 -8.95 5.29
C VAL A 279 21.04 -9.18 5.27
N LEU A 280 20.45 -9.14 4.07
CA LEU A 280 19.01 -9.31 3.84
C LEU A 280 18.67 -10.65 3.20
N VAL A 281 19.62 -11.25 2.49
CA VAL A 281 19.52 -12.62 1.96
C VAL A 281 20.82 -13.37 2.25
N GLU A 282 20.70 -14.54 2.87
CA GLU A 282 21.81 -15.43 3.17
C GLU A 282 21.66 -16.71 2.35
N THR A 283 22.73 -17.11 1.66
CA THR A 283 22.79 -18.35 0.89
C THR A 283 24.02 -19.17 1.34
N PHE A 284 24.16 -20.38 0.81
CA PHE A 284 25.35 -21.18 1.07
C PHE A 284 26.62 -20.60 0.41
N GLU A 285 26.47 -19.89 -0.71
CA GLU A 285 27.61 -19.41 -1.51
C GLU A 285 28.01 -17.97 -1.17
N ARG A 286 27.02 -17.11 -0.90
CA ARG A 286 27.23 -15.70 -0.57
C ARG A 286 26.11 -15.11 0.29
N ASN A 287 26.43 -14.01 0.94
CA ASN A 287 25.44 -13.13 1.56
C ASN A 287 25.16 -11.95 0.63
N TYR A 288 23.91 -11.51 0.58
CA TYR A 288 23.50 -10.28 -0.08
C TYR A 288 23.14 -9.25 0.99
N THR A 289 23.95 -8.21 1.08
CA THR A 289 23.66 -7.02 1.84
C THR A 289 22.77 -6.07 1.05
N TRP A 290 22.33 -4.96 1.67
CA TRP A 290 21.64 -3.91 0.92
C TRP A 290 22.46 -3.40 -0.28
N SER A 291 23.79 -3.28 -0.13
CA SER A 291 24.70 -2.91 -1.23
C SER A 291 24.75 -3.92 -2.38
N ASP A 292 24.37 -5.17 -2.14
CA ASP A 292 24.42 -6.26 -3.13
C ASP A 292 23.07 -6.49 -3.82
N MET A 293 22.04 -5.66 -3.57
CA MET A 293 20.69 -5.91 -4.08
C MET A 293 20.60 -5.96 -5.61
N LYS A 294 21.46 -5.22 -6.32
CA LYS A 294 21.56 -5.34 -7.79
C LYS A 294 21.91 -6.76 -8.22
N ASP A 295 22.91 -7.35 -7.56
CA ASP A 295 23.35 -8.72 -7.86
C ASP A 295 22.27 -9.72 -7.45
N PHE A 296 21.63 -9.52 -6.29
CA PHE A 296 20.51 -10.36 -5.86
C PHE A 296 19.42 -10.43 -6.93
N PHE A 297 18.99 -9.28 -7.48
CA PHE A 297 17.97 -9.24 -8.53
C PHE A 297 18.43 -9.91 -9.83
N SER A 298 19.71 -9.83 -10.16
CA SER A 298 20.28 -10.58 -11.28
C SER A 298 20.26 -12.09 -11.03
N ASP A 299 20.61 -12.52 -9.82
CA ASP A 299 20.76 -13.92 -9.47
C ASP A 299 19.40 -14.65 -9.33
N ILE A 300 18.29 -13.92 -9.14
CA ILE A 300 16.91 -14.45 -9.19
C ILE A 300 16.23 -14.27 -10.55
N ASP A 301 17.00 -13.97 -11.60
CA ASP A 301 16.55 -13.72 -12.97
C ASP A 301 15.48 -12.62 -13.09
N TYR A 302 15.65 -11.52 -12.34
CA TYR A 302 14.71 -10.40 -12.36
C TYR A 302 15.38 -9.02 -12.19
N SER A 303 16.37 -8.73 -13.03
CA SER A 303 17.10 -7.44 -13.04
C SER A 303 16.23 -6.20 -13.23
N VAL A 304 15.01 -6.34 -13.75
CA VAL A 304 14.03 -5.25 -13.89
C VAL A 304 13.70 -4.60 -12.54
N ALA A 305 13.72 -5.37 -11.44
CA ALA A 305 13.51 -4.82 -10.09
C ALA A 305 14.52 -3.73 -9.74
N TRP A 306 15.79 -3.91 -10.10
CA TRP A 306 16.82 -2.90 -9.87
C TRP A 306 16.57 -1.63 -10.70
N GLU A 307 16.11 -1.80 -11.93
CA GLU A 307 15.79 -0.69 -12.82
C GLU A 307 14.60 0.11 -12.30
N MET A 308 13.52 -0.54 -11.86
CA MET A 308 12.40 0.12 -11.19
C MET A 308 12.82 0.81 -9.89
N TRP A 309 13.65 0.16 -9.07
CA TRP A 309 14.15 0.76 -7.82
C TRP A 309 14.90 2.07 -8.07
N LYS A 310 15.76 2.13 -9.10
CA LYS A 310 16.46 3.37 -9.48
C LYS A 310 15.50 4.51 -9.82
N ASP A 311 14.38 4.21 -10.48
CA ASP A 311 13.40 5.23 -10.90
C ASP A 311 12.63 5.81 -9.71
N VAL A 312 12.49 5.03 -8.63
CA VAL A 312 11.74 5.43 -7.43
C VAL A 312 12.63 5.81 -6.24
N TYR A 313 13.95 5.59 -6.33
CA TYR A 313 14.90 5.78 -5.22
C TYR A 313 14.82 7.18 -4.62
N ASN A 314 14.78 8.22 -5.45
CA ASN A 314 14.73 9.61 -4.97
C ASN A 314 13.47 9.92 -4.14
N TYR A 315 12.38 9.19 -4.36
CA TYR A 315 11.14 9.33 -3.59
C TYR A 315 11.22 8.72 -2.18
N THR A 316 12.32 8.03 -1.86
CA THR A 316 12.56 7.44 -0.52
C THR A 316 13.47 8.30 0.37
N LEU A 317 14.09 9.35 -0.19
CA LEU A 317 15.15 10.11 0.47
C LEU A 317 14.66 11.33 1.25
N ASN A 318 13.57 11.97 0.81
CA ASN A 318 13.00 13.09 1.55
C ASN A 318 12.10 12.57 2.68
N PHE A 319 12.63 12.62 3.90
CA PHE A 319 11.93 12.20 5.11
C PHE A 319 11.75 13.36 6.12
N GLU A 320 11.70 14.60 5.63
CA GLU A 320 11.39 15.76 6.46
C GLU A 320 9.98 15.65 7.06
N ALA A 321 9.75 16.27 8.22
CA ALA A 321 8.43 16.28 8.85
C ALA A 321 7.38 16.91 7.91
N PRO A 322 6.12 16.41 7.89
CA PRO A 322 5.11 16.87 6.93
C PRO A 322 4.61 18.31 7.19
N GLY A 323 5.02 18.95 8.30
CA GLY A 323 4.59 20.29 8.67
C GLY A 323 3.11 20.39 9.05
N VAL A 324 2.53 19.31 9.57
CA VAL A 324 1.16 19.25 10.13
C VAL A 324 1.18 18.38 11.39
N GLU A 325 0.12 18.40 12.20
CA GLU A 325 0.00 17.46 13.33
C GLU A 325 0.02 16.01 12.82
N VAL A 326 0.85 15.17 13.43
CA VAL A 326 1.02 13.75 13.07
C VAL A 326 0.60 12.86 14.23
N HIS A 327 -0.33 11.96 13.99
CA HIS A 327 -0.61 10.82 14.86
C HIS A 327 -0.09 9.56 14.17
N CYS A 328 0.86 8.88 14.81
CA CYS A 328 1.50 7.70 14.26
C CYS A 328 1.12 6.47 15.09
N LEU A 329 0.33 5.57 14.50
CA LEU A 329 -0.09 4.32 15.13
C LEU A 329 0.52 3.17 14.35
N HIS A 330 1.11 2.20 15.03
CA HIS A 330 1.66 1.01 14.39
C HIS A 330 1.57 -0.22 15.30
N GLY A 331 1.58 -1.40 14.69
CA GLY A 331 1.74 -2.66 15.41
C GLY A 331 3.16 -2.81 15.98
N TYR A 332 3.28 -3.67 16.99
CA TYR A 332 4.55 -4.13 17.55
C TYR A 332 4.37 -5.54 18.10
N ASN A 333 5.48 -6.23 18.35
CA ASN A 333 5.58 -7.62 18.80
C ASN A 333 4.88 -8.64 17.88
N VAL A 334 4.77 -8.36 16.58
CA VAL A 334 4.32 -9.34 15.58
C VAL A 334 5.53 -9.80 14.76
N LYS A 335 5.69 -11.12 14.64
CA LYS A 335 6.81 -11.75 13.89
C LYS A 335 6.82 -11.22 12.46
N THR A 336 7.88 -10.49 12.11
CA THR A 336 8.01 -9.82 10.81
C THR A 336 9.32 -10.23 10.15
N VAL A 337 9.28 -10.56 8.85
CA VAL A 337 10.47 -11.00 8.11
C VAL A 337 11.56 -9.92 8.15
N GLU A 338 12.78 -10.31 8.49
CA GLU A 338 13.97 -9.44 8.46
C GLU A 338 15.00 -9.92 7.43
N LYS A 339 15.14 -11.23 7.26
CA LYS A 339 16.14 -11.84 6.37
C LYS A 339 15.66 -13.17 5.81
N LEU A 340 16.01 -13.44 4.56
CA LEU A 340 15.82 -14.73 3.90
C LEU A 340 17.06 -15.60 4.06
N VAL A 341 16.90 -16.89 4.36
CA VAL A 341 18.00 -17.84 4.53
C VAL A 341 17.76 -19.09 3.70
N TYR A 342 18.60 -19.29 2.70
CA TYR A 342 18.57 -20.42 1.78
C TYR A 342 19.55 -21.51 2.22
N LYS A 343 19.07 -22.77 2.19
CA LYS A 343 19.94 -23.94 2.39
C LYS A 343 20.78 -24.19 1.13
N LYS A 344 21.86 -24.98 1.28
CA LYS A 344 22.71 -25.41 0.16
C LYS A 344 21.88 -26.01 -0.97
N GLY A 345 22.07 -25.49 -2.20
CA GLY A 345 21.38 -25.94 -3.41
C GLY A 345 19.93 -25.47 -3.55
N ALA A 346 19.41 -24.65 -2.62
CA ALA A 346 18.06 -24.13 -2.71
C ALA A 346 17.98 -22.78 -3.42
N PHE A 347 19.04 -21.98 -3.47
CA PHE A 347 19.00 -20.67 -4.13
C PHE A 347 19.24 -20.83 -5.65
N PRO A 348 18.52 -20.09 -6.53
CA PRO A 348 17.46 -19.11 -6.24
C PRO A 348 16.04 -19.69 -6.19
N GLU A 349 15.79 -20.87 -6.78
CA GLU A 349 14.45 -21.39 -7.07
C GLU A 349 13.70 -22.03 -5.89
N GLY A 350 14.44 -22.48 -4.87
CA GLY A 350 13.91 -23.14 -3.70
C GLY A 350 13.29 -22.18 -2.70
N TYR A 351 12.58 -22.72 -1.71
CA TYR A 351 11.93 -21.91 -0.69
C TYR A 351 12.89 -21.57 0.47
N PRO A 352 13.09 -20.28 0.83
CA PRO A 352 13.92 -19.90 1.95
C PRO A 352 13.22 -20.12 3.29
N SER A 353 14.02 -20.20 4.35
CA SER A 353 13.54 -19.94 5.71
C SER A 353 13.65 -18.46 6.04
N PHE A 354 12.87 -17.97 7.00
CA PHE A 354 12.85 -16.56 7.37
C PHE A 354 13.40 -16.35 8.78
N VAL A 355 14.34 -15.42 8.93
CA VAL A 355 14.62 -14.79 10.22
C VAL A 355 13.55 -13.72 10.44
N VAL A 356 12.94 -13.74 11.62
CA VAL A 356 11.87 -12.81 11.99
C VAL A 356 12.28 -11.95 13.17
N GLY A 357 11.93 -10.68 13.10
CA GLY A 357 12.08 -9.69 14.15
C GLY A 357 10.75 -9.03 14.53
N ASP A 358 10.86 -7.86 15.15
CA ASP A 358 9.73 -7.06 15.64
C ASP A 358 9.13 -6.20 14.50
N GLY A 359 7.81 -6.05 14.51
CA GLY A 359 7.03 -5.30 13.53
C GLY A 359 5.54 -5.61 13.66
N ASP A 360 4.81 -5.47 12.56
CA ASP A 360 3.37 -5.73 12.48
C ASP A 360 2.97 -6.97 11.66
N GLY A 361 3.96 -7.79 11.27
CA GLY A 361 3.80 -8.96 10.40
C GLY A 361 4.15 -8.68 8.93
N THR A 362 4.19 -7.40 8.54
CA THR A 362 4.54 -6.96 7.18
C THR A 362 5.68 -5.95 7.19
N VAL A 363 5.58 -4.90 8.00
CA VAL A 363 6.56 -3.81 8.06
C VAL A 363 7.39 -3.94 9.33
N ASN A 364 8.72 -3.85 9.17
CA ASN A 364 9.65 -3.93 10.29
C ASN A 364 9.45 -2.74 11.23
N LYS A 365 9.58 -2.95 12.54
CA LYS A 365 9.42 -1.92 13.56
C LYS A 365 10.21 -0.64 13.30
N ARG A 366 11.47 -0.78 12.86
CA ARG A 366 12.34 0.37 12.53
C ARG A 366 11.74 1.30 11.47
N SER A 367 11.00 0.73 10.52
CA SER A 367 10.30 1.48 9.48
C SER A 367 9.01 2.06 10.05
N LEU A 368 8.22 1.28 10.80
CA LEU A 368 6.99 1.75 11.46
C LEU A 368 7.21 2.93 12.40
N GLU A 369 8.31 2.92 13.15
CA GLU A 369 8.69 3.96 14.11
C GLU A 369 9.32 5.20 13.46
N GLY A 370 9.44 5.24 12.12
CA GLY A 370 10.12 6.34 11.42
C GLY A 370 9.56 7.74 11.74
N CYS A 371 8.24 7.84 11.93
CA CYS A 371 7.59 9.07 12.37
C CYS A 371 8.13 9.65 13.70
N ALA A 372 8.78 8.84 14.54
CA ALA A 372 9.39 9.31 15.79
C ALA A 372 10.59 10.24 15.57
N HIS A 373 11.19 10.25 14.37
CA HIS A 373 12.22 11.21 13.99
C HIS A 373 11.70 12.65 13.88
N TRP A 374 10.39 12.84 13.77
CA TRP A 374 9.77 14.17 13.67
C TRP A 374 9.37 14.76 15.02
N LYS A 375 9.73 14.12 16.15
CA LYS A 375 9.51 14.68 17.48
C LYS A 375 10.35 15.95 17.65
N GLY A 376 9.68 17.10 17.73
CA GLY A 376 10.27 18.43 17.92
C GLY A 376 9.26 19.40 18.45
#